data_AF-A0A935V8V1-F1
#
_entry.id   AF-A0A935V8V1-F1
#
_cell.length_a   1.000
_cell.length_b   1.000
_cell.length_c   1.000
_cell.angle_alpha   90.00
_cell.angle_beta   90.00
_cell.angle_gamma   90.00
#
_symmetry.space_group_name_H-M   'P 1'
#
loop_
_entity.id
_entity.type
_entity.pdbx_description
1 polymer ?
#
loop_
_entity_poly.entity_id
_entity_poly.type
_entity_poly.pdbx_seq_one_letter_code
_entity_poly.pdbx_strand_id
1 'polypeptide(L)'
;MSLAAVAVVAVAAMVATRQAAVWRGPESLWRHALAVTRDNDVAHQNLAVLLDDAGRPEEALQHLKASIAIKPRSETHFNAGNVTAALGRPDEAEAHYRAALRLNPSLVEASLNLGSLLGGQGRLAEARQVLLSAAERQPGLASVQYNLAVVAWMQGDAGEATLRCRRALELEPAHAGSRQLLAQIAATPPAPLAPSSAPSAPVRGNRFSRGRGRRWRTGAAASRGGAAVPRGSRRCAAWTSSARAPS
;
A
#
# COMPACT_ATOMS: atom_id res chain seq x y z
N MET A 1 42.82 -24.45 -42.36
CA MET A 1 42.65 -24.41 -40.90
C MET A 1 43.01 -25.77 -40.33
N SER A 2 43.79 -25.84 -39.26
CA SER A 2 44.11 -27.12 -38.61
C SER A 2 42.89 -27.72 -37.92
N LEU A 3 42.82 -29.04 -37.79
CA LEU A 3 41.76 -29.75 -37.05
C LEU A 3 41.59 -29.21 -35.62
N ALA A 4 42.71 -28.84 -34.98
CA ALA A 4 42.71 -28.19 -33.66
C ALA A 4 41.96 -26.86 -33.66
N ALA A 5 42.14 -26.01 -34.68
CA ALA A 5 41.45 -24.73 -34.77
C ALA A 5 39.93 -24.91 -34.97
N VAL A 6 39.51 -25.89 -35.77
CA VAL A 6 38.09 -26.23 -35.96
C VAL A 6 37.46 -26.75 -34.66
N ALA A 7 38.17 -27.61 -33.93
CA ALA A 7 37.70 -28.15 -32.65
C ALA A 7 37.52 -27.05 -31.58
N VAL A 8 38.47 -26.12 -31.47
CA VAL A 8 38.37 -24.98 -30.53
C VAL A 8 37.17 -24.09 -30.87
N VAL A 9 36.97 -23.77 -32.14
CA VAL A 9 35.82 -22.96 -32.59
C VAL A 9 34.49 -23.69 -32.32
N ALA A 10 34.43 -24.99 -32.57
CA ALA A 10 33.22 -25.79 -32.31
C ALA A 10 32.88 -25.85 -30.82
N VAL A 11 33.88 -26.04 -29.95
CA VAL A 11 33.69 -26.00 -28.49
C VAL A 11 33.26 -24.62 -28.03
N ALA A 12 33.89 -23.55 -28.51
CA ALA A 12 33.51 -22.18 -28.17
C ALA A 12 32.07 -21.86 -28.63
N ALA A 13 31.68 -22.26 -29.84
CA ALA A 13 30.32 -22.09 -30.35
C ALA A 13 29.29 -22.89 -29.54
N MET A 14 29.62 -24.12 -29.12
CA MET A 14 28.76 -24.94 -28.25
C MET A 14 28.59 -24.31 -26.87
N VAL A 15 29.66 -23.79 -26.27
CA VAL A 15 29.60 -23.08 -24.98
C VAL A 15 28.77 -21.80 -25.11
N ALA A 16 29.00 -21.00 -26.15
CA ALA A 16 28.29 -19.76 -26.39
C ALA A 16 26.79 -19.99 -26.65
N THR A 17 26.43 -21.01 -27.43
CA THR A 17 25.01 -21.36 -27.70
C THR A 17 24.32 -21.91 -26.45
N ARG A 18 25.01 -22.70 -25.62
CA ARG A 18 24.51 -23.14 -24.32
C ARG A 18 24.32 -21.99 -23.33
N GLN A 19 25.27 -21.06 -23.24
CA GLN A 19 25.15 -19.86 -22.41
C GLN A 19 24.02 -18.96 -22.90
N ALA A 20 23.93 -18.74 -24.21
CA ALA A 20 22.84 -17.98 -24.81
C ALA A 20 21.49 -18.64 -24.54
N ALA A 21 21.38 -19.98 -24.50
CA ALA A 21 20.16 -20.68 -24.14
C ALA A 21 19.79 -20.55 -22.65
N VAL A 22 20.77 -20.59 -21.75
CA VAL A 22 20.57 -20.36 -20.30
C VAL A 22 20.09 -18.93 -20.01
N TRP A 23 20.49 -17.95 -20.81
CA TRP A 23 20.07 -16.56 -20.67
C TRP A 23 18.77 -16.21 -21.41
N ARG A 24 18.09 -17.16 -22.05
CA ARG A 24 16.80 -16.91 -22.73
C ARG A 24 15.65 -16.61 -21.77
N GLY A 25 15.75 -17.05 -20.52
CA GLY A 25 14.74 -16.83 -19.48
C GLY A 25 15.30 -16.07 -18.28
N PRO A 26 14.54 -15.12 -17.71
CA PRO A 26 14.98 -14.43 -16.50
C PRO A 26 15.11 -15.39 -15.31
N GLU A 27 14.26 -16.43 -15.21
CA GLU A 27 14.37 -17.46 -14.17
C GLU A 27 15.66 -18.29 -14.32
N SER A 28 15.97 -18.77 -15.53
CA SER A 28 17.18 -19.57 -15.78
C SER A 28 18.46 -18.76 -15.58
N LEU A 29 18.44 -17.45 -15.86
CA LEU A 29 19.52 -16.52 -15.53
C LEU A 29 19.80 -16.50 -14.03
N TRP A 30 18.79 -16.28 -13.18
CA TRP A 30 19.01 -16.18 -11.74
C TRP A 30 19.33 -17.52 -11.09
N ARG A 31 18.71 -18.62 -11.56
CA ARG A 31 19.10 -19.97 -11.12
C ARG A 31 20.56 -20.29 -11.47
N HIS A 32 21.01 -19.91 -12.66
CA HIS A 32 22.42 -20.07 -13.02
C HIS A 32 23.33 -19.20 -12.17
N ALA A 33 22.97 -17.94 -11.92
CA ALA A 33 23.73 -17.06 -11.04
C ALA A 33 23.90 -17.68 -9.65
N LEU A 34 22.83 -18.24 -9.06
CA LEU A 34 22.90 -18.96 -7.78
C LEU A 34 23.75 -20.23 -7.83
N ALA A 35 23.85 -20.90 -8.98
CA ALA A 35 24.68 -22.08 -9.14
C ALA A 35 26.19 -21.76 -9.21
N VAL A 36 26.56 -20.57 -9.71
CA VAL A 36 27.97 -20.19 -9.92
C VAL A 36 28.49 -19.13 -8.96
N THR A 37 27.63 -18.57 -8.10
CA THR A 37 27.99 -17.59 -7.07
C THR A 37 27.62 -18.10 -5.69
N ARG A 38 28.34 -17.64 -4.65
CA ARG A 38 28.00 -17.88 -3.25
C ARG A 38 27.41 -16.61 -2.65
N ASP A 39 26.52 -16.76 -1.67
CA ASP A 39 25.93 -15.66 -0.89
C ASP A 39 25.37 -14.52 -1.75
N ASN A 40 24.69 -14.87 -2.86
CA ASN A 40 24.15 -13.90 -3.80
C ASN A 40 22.71 -13.52 -3.44
N ASP A 41 22.59 -12.59 -2.49
CA ASP A 41 21.31 -12.09 -1.99
C ASP A 41 20.43 -11.47 -3.09
N VAL A 42 21.05 -10.86 -4.12
CA VAL A 42 20.38 -10.17 -5.23
C VAL A 42 19.73 -11.19 -6.17
N ALA A 43 20.45 -12.26 -6.51
CA ALA A 43 19.91 -13.33 -7.34
C ALA A 43 18.74 -14.04 -6.65
N HIS A 44 18.83 -14.26 -5.33
CA HIS A 44 17.70 -14.78 -4.55
C HIS A 44 16.48 -13.85 -4.58
N GLN A 45 16.67 -12.54 -4.42
CA GLN A 45 15.56 -11.58 -4.48
C GLN A 45 14.88 -11.55 -5.85
N ASN A 46 15.67 -11.46 -6.91
CA ASN A 46 15.11 -11.36 -8.26
C ASN A 46 14.44 -12.67 -8.68
N LEU A 47 14.99 -13.83 -8.29
CA LEU A 47 14.34 -15.11 -8.51
C LEU A 47 13.02 -15.21 -7.74
N ALA A 48 12.99 -14.76 -6.48
CA ALA A 48 11.76 -14.78 -5.69
C ALA A 48 10.63 -13.94 -6.32
N VAL A 49 10.94 -12.74 -6.80
CA VAL A 49 9.94 -11.88 -7.48
C VAL A 49 9.39 -12.58 -8.72
N LEU A 50 10.25 -13.20 -9.54
CA LEU A 50 9.80 -13.94 -10.72
C LEU A 50 8.94 -15.16 -10.37
N LEU A 51 9.28 -15.86 -9.29
CA LEU A 51 8.52 -17.02 -8.83
C LEU A 51 7.15 -16.61 -8.30
N ASP A 52 7.06 -15.52 -7.56
CA ASP A 52 5.78 -14.97 -7.09
C ASP A 52 4.90 -14.55 -8.27
N ASP A 53 5.47 -13.81 -9.23
CA ASP A 53 4.78 -13.44 -10.48
C ASP A 53 4.34 -14.66 -11.32
N ALA A 54 5.04 -15.78 -11.20
CA ALA A 54 4.72 -17.05 -11.85
C ALA A 54 3.74 -17.93 -11.03
N GLY A 55 3.20 -17.44 -9.91
CA GLY A 55 2.26 -18.17 -9.07
C GLY A 55 2.91 -19.29 -8.24
N ARG A 56 4.19 -19.16 -7.89
CA ARG A 56 4.96 -20.10 -7.04
C ARG A 56 5.40 -19.44 -5.72
N PRO A 57 4.46 -18.92 -4.91
CA PRO A 57 4.76 -18.09 -3.74
C PRO A 57 5.54 -18.83 -2.63
N GLU A 58 5.36 -20.13 -2.43
CA GLU A 58 6.15 -20.89 -1.45
C GLU A 58 7.63 -20.95 -1.82
N GLU A 59 7.92 -21.13 -3.11
CA GLU A 59 9.31 -21.17 -3.60
C GLU A 59 9.93 -19.77 -3.57
N ALA A 60 9.15 -18.75 -3.90
CA ALA A 60 9.54 -17.35 -3.72
C ALA A 60 9.93 -17.06 -2.27
N LEU A 61 9.12 -17.51 -1.30
CA LEU A 61 9.38 -17.32 0.12
C LEU A 61 10.69 -17.99 0.57
N GLN A 62 11.01 -19.17 0.06
CA GLN A 62 12.29 -19.84 0.36
C GLN A 62 13.48 -18.98 -0.09
N HIS A 63 13.43 -18.43 -1.29
CA HIS A 63 14.49 -17.55 -1.79
C HIS A 63 14.55 -16.21 -1.05
N LEU A 64 13.42 -15.64 -0.63
CA LEU A 64 13.42 -14.44 0.22
C LEU A 64 14.06 -14.73 1.59
N LYS A 65 13.76 -15.88 2.20
CA LYS A 65 14.38 -16.31 3.47
C LYS A 65 15.90 -16.49 3.31
N ALA A 66 16.36 -17.09 2.21
CA ALA A 66 17.78 -17.22 1.90
C ALA A 66 18.46 -15.84 1.72
N SER A 67 17.82 -14.92 0.99
CA SER A 67 18.34 -13.57 0.81
C SER A 67 18.44 -12.79 2.13
N ILE A 68 17.42 -12.88 2.98
CA ILE A 68 17.40 -12.27 4.32
C ILE A 68 18.54 -12.83 5.19
N ALA A 69 18.80 -14.14 5.13
CA ALA A 69 19.87 -14.78 5.89
C ALA A 69 21.27 -14.28 5.46
N ILE A 70 21.46 -13.98 4.18
CA ILE A 70 22.71 -13.43 3.65
C ILE A 70 22.85 -11.94 4.01
N LYS A 71 21.84 -11.14 3.65
CA LYS A 71 21.85 -9.70 3.85
C LYS A 71 20.43 -9.15 4.03
N PRO A 72 20.01 -8.89 5.29
CA PRO A 72 18.71 -8.30 5.58
C PRO A 72 18.59 -6.92 4.93
N ARG A 73 17.50 -6.70 4.17
CA ARG A 73 17.12 -5.40 3.62
C ARG A 73 15.62 -5.16 3.79
N SER A 74 15.24 -3.89 3.85
CA SER A 74 13.84 -3.47 3.95
C SER A 74 13.00 -4.02 2.82
N GLU A 75 13.51 -3.97 1.59
CA GLU A 75 12.78 -4.41 0.39
C GLU A 75 12.55 -5.93 0.41
N THR A 76 13.53 -6.70 0.85
CA THR A 76 13.42 -8.16 0.96
C THR A 76 12.40 -8.58 2.01
N HIS A 77 12.41 -7.93 3.18
CA HIS A 77 11.39 -8.14 4.20
C HIS A 77 10.01 -7.71 3.72
N PHE A 78 9.89 -6.58 3.01
CA PHE A 78 8.62 -6.14 2.44
C PHE A 78 8.05 -7.15 1.44
N ASN A 79 8.88 -7.67 0.52
CA ASN A 79 8.46 -8.70 -0.42
C ASN A 79 8.05 -10.00 0.28
N ALA A 80 8.79 -10.43 1.33
CA ALA A 80 8.41 -11.59 2.13
C ALA A 80 7.07 -11.37 2.85
N GLY A 81 6.81 -10.15 3.31
CA GLY A 81 5.51 -9.74 3.88
C GLY A 81 4.37 -9.86 2.86
N ASN A 82 4.58 -9.40 1.62
CA ASN A 82 3.58 -9.51 0.56
C ASN A 82 3.27 -10.98 0.22
N VAL A 83 4.32 -11.79 0.03
CA VAL A 83 4.19 -13.22 -0.29
C VAL A 83 3.47 -13.96 0.84
N THR A 84 3.86 -13.75 2.09
CA THR A 84 3.22 -14.42 3.23
C THR A 84 1.78 -13.96 3.45
N ALA A 85 1.46 -12.69 3.19
CA ALA A 85 0.07 -12.23 3.20
C ALA A 85 -0.77 -12.91 2.11
N ALA A 86 -0.25 -13.03 0.88
CA ALA A 86 -0.92 -13.72 -0.23
C ALA A 86 -1.13 -15.22 0.05
N LEU A 87 -0.21 -15.85 0.79
CA LEU A 87 -0.31 -17.23 1.27
C LEU A 87 -1.30 -17.41 2.44
N GLY A 88 -1.97 -16.35 2.90
CA GLY A 88 -2.89 -16.43 4.03
C GLY A 88 -2.19 -16.63 5.39
N ARG A 89 -0.94 -16.16 5.51
CA ARG A 89 -0.10 -16.27 6.73
C ARG A 89 0.11 -14.90 7.36
N PRO A 90 -0.93 -14.30 7.98
CA PRO A 90 -0.89 -12.91 8.41
C PRO A 90 0.15 -12.63 9.50
N ASP A 91 0.42 -13.59 10.38
CA ASP A 91 1.41 -13.40 11.45
C ASP A 91 2.85 -13.34 10.92
N GLU A 92 3.19 -14.18 9.93
CA GLU A 92 4.48 -14.07 9.21
C GLU A 92 4.55 -12.72 8.48
N ALA A 93 3.46 -12.30 7.82
CA ALA A 93 3.40 -11.05 7.09
C ALA A 93 3.63 -9.84 7.99
N GLU A 94 2.98 -9.78 9.15
CA GLU A 94 3.19 -8.73 10.15
C GLU A 94 4.64 -8.66 10.60
N ALA A 95 5.23 -9.81 10.95
CA ALA A 95 6.63 -9.87 11.39
C ALA A 95 7.58 -9.31 10.32
N HIS A 96 7.34 -9.66 9.06
CA HIS A 96 8.11 -9.18 7.92
C HIS A 96 7.90 -7.69 7.66
N TYR A 97 6.68 -7.16 7.66
CA TYR A 97 6.45 -5.72 7.49
C TYR A 97 7.07 -4.90 8.63
N ARG A 98 6.94 -5.36 9.88
CA ARG A 98 7.59 -4.71 11.02
C ARG A 98 9.12 -4.73 10.88
N ALA A 99 9.70 -5.83 10.38
CA ALA A 99 11.13 -5.90 10.11
C ALA A 99 11.56 -4.93 9.00
N ALA A 100 10.77 -4.82 7.92
CA ALA A 100 11.02 -3.86 6.86
C ALA A 100 11.02 -2.42 7.38
N LEU A 101 10.05 -2.07 8.23
CA LEU A 101 9.94 -0.75 8.84
C LEU A 101 11.01 -0.47 9.90
N ARG A 102 11.56 -1.48 10.57
CA ARG A 102 12.75 -1.30 11.43
C ARG A 102 13.99 -0.95 10.62
N LEU A 103 14.18 -1.57 9.45
CA LEU A 103 15.32 -1.32 8.57
C LEU A 103 15.18 -0.01 7.78
N ASN A 104 13.98 0.28 7.29
CA ASN A 104 13.65 1.51 6.60
C ASN A 104 12.29 2.04 7.10
N PRO A 105 12.31 2.90 8.13
CA PRO A 105 11.11 3.52 8.66
C PRO A 105 10.32 4.36 7.63
N SER A 106 10.97 4.79 6.53
CA SER A 106 10.37 5.60 5.47
C SER A 106 9.74 4.78 4.34
N LEU A 107 9.73 3.44 4.43
CA LEU A 107 9.07 2.58 3.45
C LEU A 107 7.54 2.60 3.66
N VAL A 108 6.88 3.59 3.05
CA VAL A 108 5.45 3.86 3.25
C VAL A 108 4.57 2.70 2.80
N GLU A 109 4.96 1.98 1.75
CA GLU A 109 4.26 0.80 1.24
C GLU A 109 4.15 -0.30 2.31
N ALA A 110 5.21 -0.50 3.11
CA ALA A 110 5.18 -1.45 4.21
C ALA A 110 4.22 -1.00 5.33
N SER A 111 4.16 0.30 5.62
CA SER A 111 3.19 0.86 6.58
C SER A 111 1.75 0.74 6.10
N LEU A 112 1.50 0.95 4.80
CA LEU A 112 0.17 0.79 4.20
C LEU A 112 -0.30 -0.67 4.30
N ASN A 113 0.56 -1.62 3.94
CA ASN A 113 0.24 -3.04 3.98
C ASN A 113 0.08 -3.54 5.43
N LEU A 114 0.96 -3.11 6.35
CA LEU A 114 0.82 -3.44 7.77
C LEU A 114 -0.46 -2.84 8.36
N GLY A 115 -0.76 -1.58 8.07
CA GLY A 115 -1.99 -0.93 8.54
C GLY A 115 -3.24 -1.64 8.02
N SER A 116 -3.25 -2.06 6.75
CA SER A 116 -4.34 -2.84 6.15
C SER A 116 -4.49 -4.22 6.80
N LEU A 117 -3.38 -4.94 7.00
CA LEU A 117 -3.35 -6.24 7.66
C LEU A 117 -3.92 -6.16 9.09
N LEU A 118 -3.43 -5.20 9.89
CA LEU A 118 -3.90 -4.96 11.26
C LEU A 118 -5.39 -4.58 11.30
N GLY A 119 -5.83 -3.75 10.34
CA GLY A 119 -7.24 -3.38 10.18
C GLY A 119 -8.14 -4.58 9.92
N GLY A 120 -7.73 -5.48 9.01
CA GLY A 120 -8.44 -6.72 8.72
C GLY A 120 -8.51 -7.69 9.91
N GLN A 121 -7.54 -7.63 10.82
CA GLN A 121 -7.54 -8.37 12.09
C GLN A 121 -8.34 -7.69 13.22
N GLY A 122 -8.95 -6.52 12.97
CA GLY A 122 -9.67 -5.75 13.98
C GLY A 122 -8.77 -4.97 14.95
N ARG A 123 -7.44 -4.96 14.75
CA ARG A 123 -6.47 -4.22 15.57
C ARG A 123 -6.38 -2.76 15.15
N LEU A 124 -7.54 -2.08 15.17
CA LEU A 124 -7.74 -0.76 14.58
C LEU A 124 -6.86 0.34 15.21
N ALA A 125 -6.60 0.26 16.52
CA ALA A 125 -5.75 1.23 17.21
C ALA A 125 -4.29 1.16 16.72
N GLU A 126 -3.74 -0.04 16.59
CA GLU A 126 -2.38 -0.24 16.06
C GLU A 126 -2.30 0.14 14.57
N ALA A 127 -3.31 -0.26 13.78
CA ALA A 127 -3.39 0.12 12.36
C ALA A 127 -3.35 1.65 12.19
N ARG A 128 -4.13 2.37 13.00
CA ARG A 128 -4.15 3.84 12.99
C ARG A 128 -2.79 4.43 13.33
N GLN A 129 -2.11 3.92 14.36
CA GLN A 129 -0.78 4.43 14.74
C GLN A 129 0.25 4.25 13.61
N VAL A 130 0.33 3.05 13.03
CA VAL A 130 1.25 2.77 11.90
C VAL A 130 0.99 3.72 10.73
N LEU A 131 -0.27 3.93 10.37
CA LEU A 131 -0.66 4.81 9.27
C LEU A 131 -0.44 6.30 9.57
N LEU A 132 -0.62 6.74 10.82
CA LEU A 132 -0.30 8.12 11.23
C LEU A 132 1.20 8.39 11.11
N SER A 133 2.05 7.46 11.57
CA SER A 133 3.50 7.58 11.39
C SER A 133 3.91 7.58 9.92
N ALA A 134 3.16 6.90 9.03
CA ALA A 134 3.39 6.98 7.59
C ALA A 134 2.98 8.36 7.02
N ALA A 135 1.85 8.92 7.51
CA ALA A 135 1.35 10.23 7.10
C ALA A 135 2.30 11.37 7.50
N GLU A 136 2.98 11.25 8.65
CA GLU A 136 4.00 12.21 9.09
C GLU A 136 5.21 12.25 8.14
N ARG A 137 5.63 11.09 7.64
CA ARG A 137 6.79 10.97 6.74
C ARG A 137 6.45 11.41 5.32
N GLN A 138 5.26 11.05 4.84
CA GLN A 138 4.81 11.37 3.49
C GLN A 138 3.36 11.88 3.50
N PRO A 139 3.14 13.15 3.89
CA PRO A 139 1.81 13.73 4.04
C PRO A 139 1.04 13.88 2.72
N GLY A 140 1.74 13.82 1.59
CA GLY A 140 1.19 13.98 0.24
C GLY A 140 0.61 12.72 -0.39
N LEU A 141 0.59 11.58 0.31
CA LEU A 141 0.14 10.31 -0.26
C LEU A 141 -1.35 10.07 0.00
N ALA A 142 -2.16 10.11 -1.07
CA ALA A 142 -3.61 9.92 -1.00
C ALA A 142 -4.00 8.56 -0.39
N SER A 143 -3.24 7.50 -0.70
CA SER A 143 -3.47 6.15 -0.18
C SER A 143 -3.34 6.05 1.34
N VAL A 144 -2.44 6.83 1.97
CA VAL A 144 -2.32 6.87 3.44
C VAL A 144 -3.56 7.50 4.06
N GLN A 145 -4.04 8.59 3.48
CA GLN A 145 -5.26 9.26 3.95
C GLN A 145 -6.49 8.36 3.75
N TYR A 146 -6.57 7.63 2.63
CA TYR A 146 -7.62 6.65 2.42
C TYR A 146 -7.59 5.51 3.44
N ASN A 147 -6.43 4.90 3.71
CA ASN A 147 -6.34 3.82 4.70
C ASN A 147 -6.70 4.31 6.11
N LEU A 148 -6.32 5.54 6.47
CA LEU A 148 -6.77 6.18 7.73
C LEU A 148 -8.29 6.40 7.75
N ALA A 149 -8.89 6.76 6.62
CA ALA A 149 -10.35 6.88 6.50
C ALA A 149 -11.06 5.55 6.70
N VAL A 150 -10.54 4.47 6.11
CA VAL A 150 -11.07 3.11 6.27
C VAL A 150 -11.00 2.68 7.74
N VAL A 151 -9.85 2.88 8.40
CA VAL A 151 -9.70 2.55 9.82
C VAL A 151 -10.66 3.37 10.68
N ALA A 152 -10.81 4.67 10.44
CA ALA A 152 -11.76 5.52 11.15
C ALA A 152 -13.21 5.06 10.94
N TRP A 153 -13.58 4.68 9.73
CA TRP A 153 -14.90 4.13 9.41
C TRP A 153 -15.18 2.83 10.18
N MET A 154 -14.20 1.92 10.23
CA MET A 154 -14.31 0.68 11.01
C MET A 154 -14.39 0.94 12.53
N GLN A 155 -13.85 2.06 13.00
CA GLN A 155 -13.98 2.51 14.40
C GLN A 155 -15.35 3.19 14.68
N GLY A 156 -16.20 3.36 13.67
CA GLY A 156 -17.47 4.08 13.78
C GLY A 156 -17.35 5.60 13.73
N ASP A 157 -16.14 6.13 13.47
CA ASP A 157 -15.90 7.57 13.36
C ASP A 157 -16.10 8.04 11.91
N ALA A 158 -17.38 8.18 11.53
CA ALA A 158 -17.78 8.66 10.21
C ALA A 158 -17.29 10.08 9.90
N GLY A 159 -17.08 10.90 10.94
CA GLY A 159 -16.61 12.28 10.82
C GLY A 159 -15.15 12.33 10.37
N GLU A 160 -14.27 11.64 11.09
CA GLU A 160 -12.86 11.51 10.72
C GLU A 160 -12.70 10.79 9.38
N ALA A 161 -13.46 9.72 9.14
CA ALA A 161 -13.44 9.03 7.85
C ALA A 161 -13.75 9.98 6.67
N THR A 162 -14.77 10.82 6.82
CA THR A 162 -15.13 11.84 5.82
C THR A 162 -14.01 12.85 5.59
N LEU A 163 -13.42 13.37 6.68
CA LEU A 163 -12.31 14.33 6.61
C LEU A 163 -11.12 13.74 5.85
N ARG A 164 -10.73 12.51 6.19
CA ARG A 164 -9.62 11.80 5.58
C ARG A 164 -9.86 11.46 4.11
N CYS A 165 -11.07 11.04 3.73
CA CYS A 165 -11.43 10.83 2.34
C CYS A 165 -11.35 12.12 1.51
N ARG A 166 -11.82 13.25 2.06
CA ARG A 166 -11.71 14.55 1.38
C ARG A 166 -10.24 14.94 1.18
N ARG A 167 -9.41 14.76 2.20
CA ARG A 167 -7.97 15.01 2.08
C ARG A 167 -7.31 14.12 1.01
N ALA A 168 -7.68 12.85 0.93
CA ALA A 168 -7.22 11.96 -0.12
C ALA A 168 -7.61 12.47 -1.53
N LEU A 169 -8.82 13.00 -1.69
CA LEU A 169 -9.31 13.56 -2.96
C LEU A 169 -8.68 14.92 -3.31
N GLU A 170 -8.26 15.70 -2.32
CA GLU A 170 -7.45 16.91 -2.55
C GLU A 170 -6.07 16.55 -3.12
N LEU A 171 -5.45 15.48 -2.61
CA LEU A 171 -4.15 15.00 -3.06
C LEU A 171 -4.25 14.29 -4.42
N GLU A 172 -5.28 13.47 -4.60
CA GLU A 172 -5.55 12.73 -5.83
C GLU A 172 -7.06 12.75 -6.14
N PRO A 173 -7.52 13.69 -6.99
CA PRO A 173 -8.95 13.81 -7.32
C PRO A 173 -9.56 12.54 -7.93
N ALA A 174 -8.72 11.72 -8.58
CA ALA A 174 -9.11 10.46 -9.21
C ALA A 174 -9.17 9.25 -8.25
N HIS A 175 -8.85 9.41 -6.96
CA HIS A 175 -8.82 8.32 -5.98
C HIS A 175 -10.19 7.65 -5.76
N ALA A 176 -10.41 6.50 -6.41
CA ALA A 176 -11.71 5.83 -6.48
C ALA A 176 -12.22 5.35 -5.13
N GLY A 177 -11.34 4.76 -4.31
CA GLY A 177 -11.71 4.25 -2.99
C GLY A 177 -12.28 5.34 -2.07
N SER A 178 -11.73 6.55 -2.12
CA SER A 178 -12.21 7.67 -1.29
C SER A 178 -13.58 8.16 -1.73
N ARG A 179 -13.87 8.19 -3.04
CA ARG A 179 -15.21 8.52 -3.54
C ARG A 179 -16.24 7.47 -3.12
N GLN A 180 -15.88 6.20 -3.25
CA GLN A 180 -16.76 5.09 -2.88
C GLN A 180 -17.07 5.10 -1.38
N LEU A 181 -16.05 5.27 -0.54
CA LEU A 181 -16.24 5.30 0.91
C LEU A 181 -17.09 6.51 1.34
N LEU A 182 -16.89 7.69 0.73
CA LEU A 182 -17.76 8.85 1.00
C LEU A 182 -19.22 8.60 0.61
N ALA A 183 -19.46 7.95 -0.53
CA ALA A 183 -20.81 7.58 -0.94
C ALA A 183 -21.45 6.61 0.06
N GLN A 184 -20.70 5.64 0.57
CA GLN A 184 -21.15 4.70 1.58
C GLN A 184 -21.46 5.37 2.93
N ILE A 185 -20.59 6.27 3.38
CA ILE A 185 -20.82 7.06 4.60
C ILE A 185 -22.11 7.90 4.45
N ALA A 186 -22.30 8.57 3.31
CA ALA A 186 -23.49 9.38 3.07
C ALA A 186 -24.79 8.55 3.00
N ALA A 187 -24.71 7.31 2.50
CA ALA A 187 -25.84 6.38 2.45
C ALA A 187 -26.21 5.77 3.81
N THR A 188 -25.33 5.91 4.82
CA THR A 188 -25.54 5.38 6.17
C THR A 188 -25.72 6.55 7.14
N PRO A 189 -26.88 7.24 7.14
CA PRO A 189 -27.09 8.38 8.02
C PRO A 189 -26.88 7.96 9.48
N PRO A 190 -26.30 8.83 10.33
CA PRO A 190 -26.16 8.53 11.75
C PRO A 190 -27.54 8.16 12.30
N ALA A 191 -27.60 7.14 13.15
CA ALA A 191 -28.83 6.73 13.80
C ALA A 191 -29.55 8.00 14.29
N PRO A 192 -30.86 8.17 13.97
CA PRO A 192 -31.58 9.38 14.35
C PRO A 192 -31.33 9.58 15.84
N LEU A 193 -30.77 10.73 16.20
CA LEU A 193 -30.63 11.12 17.59
C LEU A 193 -31.99 10.87 18.22
N ALA A 194 -32.06 9.91 19.16
CA ALA A 194 -33.28 9.68 19.92
C ALA A 194 -33.78 11.07 20.33
N PRO A 195 -35.05 11.43 20.04
CA PRO A 195 -35.52 12.78 20.23
C PRO A 195 -35.13 13.17 21.65
N SER A 196 -34.19 14.12 21.75
CA SER A 196 -33.83 14.75 23.00
C SER A 196 -35.15 15.07 23.66
N SER A 197 -35.42 14.45 24.81
CA SER A 197 -36.61 14.71 25.60
C SER A 197 -36.71 16.23 25.69
N ALA A 198 -37.65 16.78 24.91
CA ALA A 198 -37.66 18.19 24.62
C ALA A 198 -37.64 18.95 25.95
N PRO A 199 -36.82 20.00 26.11
CA PRO A 199 -37.00 20.87 27.26
C PRO A 199 -38.46 21.36 27.22
N SER A 200 -39.18 21.07 28.30
CA SER A 200 -40.56 21.52 28.51
C SER A 200 -40.68 22.99 28.13
N ALA A 201 -41.71 23.28 27.34
CA ALA A 201 -41.89 24.55 26.62
C ALA A 201 -41.59 25.79 27.48
N PRO A 202 -40.90 26.80 26.94
CA PRO A 202 -40.73 28.05 27.64
C PRO A 202 -42.08 28.78 27.75
N VAL A 203 -42.43 29.15 28.97
CA VAL A 203 -43.55 30.06 29.28
C VAL A 203 -43.40 31.33 28.42
N ARG A 204 -44.48 31.71 27.73
CA ARG A 204 -44.58 32.93 26.91
C ARG A 204 -44.05 34.15 27.68
N GLY A 205 -42.95 34.72 27.21
CA GLY A 205 -42.44 36.04 27.58
C GLY A 205 -42.25 36.91 26.33
N ASN A 206 -42.55 38.19 26.45
CA ASN A 206 -42.90 39.11 25.36
C ASN A 206 -41.80 39.46 24.33
N ARG A 207 -42.31 39.64 23.11
CA ARG A 207 -41.84 40.39 21.92
C ARG A 207 -40.91 41.59 22.19
N PHE A 208 -39.79 41.70 21.44
CA PHE A 208 -39.20 42.95 20.94
C PHE A 208 -38.25 42.67 19.74
N SER A 209 -37.83 43.73 19.05
CA SER A 209 -37.80 43.86 17.59
C SER A 209 -36.42 44.17 16.97
N ARG A 210 -36.27 43.81 15.67
CA ARG A 210 -35.49 44.48 14.60
C ARG A 210 -33.94 44.53 14.70
N GLY A 211 -33.28 44.19 13.58
CA GLY A 211 -31.92 44.64 13.27
C GLY A 211 -31.36 44.01 11.98
N ARG A 212 -31.00 44.84 11.00
CA ARG A 212 -30.63 44.49 9.61
C ARG A 212 -29.11 44.41 9.40
N GLY A 213 -28.70 43.65 8.38
CA GLY A 213 -27.52 43.92 7.53
C GLY A 213 -26.21 43.28 8.00
N ARG A 214 -25.20 42.98 7.16
CA ARG A 214 -24.98 43.21 5.73
C ARG A 214 -24.02 42.12 5.20
N ARG A 215 -24.09 41.96 3.88
CA ARG A 215 -23.33 41.11 2.98
C ARG A 215 -21.96 41.75 2.65
N TRP A 216 -20.90 40.95 2.54
CA TRP A 216 -19.70 41.28 1.75
C TRP A 216 -19.28 40.07 0.89
N ARG A 217 -19.41 40.25 -0.43
CA ARG A 217 -18.57 39.69 -1.51
C ARG A 217 -17.23 40.46 -1.47
N THR A 218 -16.07 40.10 -2.01
CA THR A 218 -15.53 39.16 -3.01
C THR A 218 -14.01 39.32 -2.96
N GLY A 219 -13.21 38.37 -3.45
CA GLY A 219 -11.79 38.64 -3.74
C GLY A 219 -11.02 37.41 -4.20
N ALA A 220 -10.98 37.20 -5.50
CA ALA A 220 -10.14 36.22 -6.18
C ALA A 220 -8.72 36.77 -6.41
N ALA A 221 -7.71 35.88 -6.53
CA ALA A 221 -6.89 35.72 -7.73
C ALA A 221 -5.48 35.15 -7.46
N ALA A 222 -5.04 34.32 -8.41
CA ALA A 222 -3.66 34.12 -8.89
C ALA A 222 -2.66 33.40 -7.94
N SER A 223 -1.71 32.56 -8.38
CA SER A 223 -1.23 32.17 -9.71
C SER A 223 -0.24 30.99 -9.62
N ARG A 224 -0.29 30.11 -10.64
CA ARG A 224 0.79 29.48 -11.43
C ARG A 224 2.04 28.88 -10.75
N GLY A 225 2.34 27.65 -11.18
CA GLY A 225 3.67 27.25 -11.67
C GLY A 225 4.25 25.97 -11.07
N GLY A 226 4.61 24.99 -11.91
CA GLY A 226 5.47 23.87 -11.48
C GLY A 226 5.39 22.65 -12.39
N ALA A 227 6.52 22.30 -13.02
CA ALA A 227 6.65 21.31 -14.09
C ALA A 227 6.65 19.84 -13.64
N ALA A 228 6.51 18.97 -14.65
CA ALA A 228 6.39 17.51 -14.64
C ALA A 228 7.67 16.73 -14.30
N VAL A 229 7.55 15.48 -13.83
CA VAL A 229 8.38 14.29 -14.19
C VAL A 229 7.59 13.00 -13.88
N PRO A 230 7.67 11.92 -14.69
CA PRO A 230 6.83 10.73 -14.59
C PRO A 230 7.50 9.59 -13.79
N ARG A 231 6.76 8.84 -12.96
CA ARG A 231 7.23 7.55 -12.41
C ARG A 231 6.08 6.55 -12.28
N GLY A 232 6.43 5.31 -12.62
CA GLY A 232 5.54 4.22 -12.96
C GLY A 232 4.60 3.78 -11.84
N SER A 233 3.35 3.56 -12.23
CA SER A 233 2.31 2.95 -11.44
C SER A 233 2.58 1.45 -11.27
N ARG A 234 2.98 1.03 -10.07
CA ARG A 234 2.54 -0.28 -9.55
C ARG A 234 1.42 0.01 -8.58
N ARG A 235 0.24 -0.52 -8.92
CA ARG A 235 -1.01 -0.33 -8.18
C ARG A 235 -0.78 -0.78 -6.73
N CYS A 236 -0.92 0.15 -5.79
CA CYS A 236 -1.30 -0.23 -4.44
C CYS A 236 -2.60 -1.04 -4.57
N ALA A 237 -2.63 -2.24 -4.01
CA ALA A 237 -3.84 -3.05 -3.95
C ALA A 237 -4.88 -2.26 -3.13
N ALA A 238 -5.81 -1.63 -3.84
CA ALA A 238 -6.97 -1.03 -3.21
C ALA A 238 -7.75 -2.15 -2.53
N TRP A 239 -8.04 -1.96 -1.25
CA TRP A 239 -8.91 -2.82 -0.45
C TRP A 239 -10.28 -2.88 -1.14
N THR A 240 -10.51 -3.88 -1.99
CA THR A 240 -11.85 -4.20 -2.50
C THR A 240 -12.42 -5.29 -1.62
N SER A 241 -13.06 -4.87 -0.52
CA SER A 241 -13.77 -5.80 0.36
C SER A 241 -15.09 -6.23 -0.29
N SER A 242 -15.15 -7.48 -0.76
CA SER A 242 -16.39 -8.24 -0.81
C SER A 242 -16.72 -8.77 0.59
N ALA A 243 -17.07 -7.88 1.52
CA ALA A 243 -17.52 -8.27 2.85
C ALA A 243 -19.02 -7.97 2.96
N ARG A 244 -19.81 -9.04 2.80
CA ARG A 244 -21.24 -9.08 3.12
C ARG A 244 -21.36 -8.91 4.64
N ALA A 245 -22.12 -7.92 5.10
CA ALA A 245 -22.42 -7.73 6.51
C ALA A 245 -23.20 -8.96 7.06
N PRO A 246 -23.00 -9.36 8.33
CA PRO A 246 -23.86 -10.34 8.96
C PRO A 246 -25.27 -9.76 9.14
N SER A 247 -26.26 -10.62 8.90
CA SER A 247 -27.71 -10.39 9.01
C SER A 247 -28.16 -10.02 10.41
#